data_AF-A0A3A4W3M4-F1
#
_entry.id   AF-A0A3A4W3M4-F1
#
_cell.length_a   1.000
_cell.length_b   1.000
_cell.length_c   1.000
_cell.angle_alpha   90.00
_cell.angle_beta   90.00
_cell.angle_gamma   90.00
#
_symmetry.space_group_name_H-M   'P 1'
#
loop_
_entity.id
_entity.type
_entity.pdbx_description
1 polymer ?
#
loop_
_entity_poly.entity_id
_entity_poly.type
_entity_poly.pdbx_seq_one_letter_code
_entity_poly.pdbx_strand_id
1 'polypeptide(L)'
;MLEVCEMKRDGRRNRISAKQLLLLVAAPAVALSMIWLYPAIASSVVRPWGLLAGAALYWVPACAGLSLITLGWSDLRLLYSSPPRPRDPLDWFSYALVWLSPLVVFFVVFLPLLGSAGLLPLTAAAVTAVVNGTAEEIFWRGSFRRRFSRSLLLALWYPLVFFTLWHVGVDLAMTGGGRLPIMLSTAFFAGLAWGWSTWRTGRILHVTAAHVLTNFFTFVALFVRLAG
;
A
#
# COMPACT_ATOMS: atom_id res chain seq x y z
N MET A 1 -16.18 28.78 23.93
CA MET A 1 -17.40 28.66 23.12
C MET A 1 -17.44 27.22 22.59
N LEU A 2 -17.96 26.31 23.41
CA LEU A 2 -17.97 24.86 23.16
C LEU A 2 -19.37 24.50 22.65
N GLU A 3 -19.54 24.44 21.33
CA GLU A 3 -20.72 23.79 20.75
C GLU A 3 -20.55 22.28 20.92
N VAL A 4 -21.17 21.77 21.98
CA VAL A 4 -21.51 20.36 22.12
C VAL A 4 -22.54 20.05 21.04
N CYS A 5 -22.05 19.64 19.88
CA CYS A 5 -22.86 19.18 18.76
C CYS A 5 -23.68 17.97 19.23
N GLU A 6 -24.98 18.16 19.45
CA GLU A 6 -25.96 17.12 19.71
C GLU A 6 -25.82 16.00 18.67
N MET A 7 -25.23 14.88 19.07
CA MET A 7 -25.32 13.63 18.35
C MET A 7 -26.76 13.11 18.48
N LYS A 8 -27.65 13.56 17.60
CA LYS A 8 -28.89 12.84 17.30
C LYS A 8 -28.52 11.42 16.87
N ARG A 9 -28.71 10.46 17.78
CA ARG A 9 -28.70 9.02 17.50
C ARG A 9 -29.89 8.72 16.58
N ASP A 10 -29.71 8.89 15.27
CA ASP A 10 -30.61 8.31 14.28
C ASP A 10 -30.52 6.77 14.44
N GLY A 11 -31.61 6.15 14.88
CA GLY A 11 -31.74 4.72 15.19
C GLY A 11 -31.63 3.80 13.97
N ARG A 12 -31.20 4.28 12.81
CA ARG A 12 -30.83 3.44 11.67
C ARG A 12 -29.58 2.66 12.03
N ARG A 13 -29.74 1.37 12.37
CA ARG A 13 -28.64 0.39 12.32
C ARG A 13 -27.91 0.58 10.99
N ASN A 14 -26.67 1.07 11.05
CA ASN A 14 -25.79 1.21 9.89
C ASN A 14 -25.59 -0.18 9.29
N ARG A 15 -26.42 -0.56 8.31
CA ARG A 15 -26.25 -1.82 7.59
C ARG A 15 -24.98 -1.71 6.76
N ILE A 16 -24.04 -2.61 6.99
CA ILE A 16 -22.84 -2.76 6.18
C ILE A 16 -23.27 -3.09 4.76
N SER A 17 -22.85 -2.29 3.78
CA SER A 17 -23.12 -2.57 2.36
C SER A 17 -22.31 -3.77 1.85
N ALA A 18 -22.75 -4.41 0.77
CA ALA A 18 -22.01 -5.52 0.15
C ALA A 18 -20.56 -5.16 -0.19
N LYS A 19 -20.31 -3.93 -0.68
CA LYS A 19 -18.95 -3.44 -0.98
C LYS A 19 -18.10 -3.27 0.27
N GLN A 20 -18.69 -2.81 1.37
CA GLN A 20 -17.99 -2.72 2.66
C GLN A 20 -17.69 -4.10 3.21
N LEU A 21 -18.66 -5.02 3.17
CA LEU A 21 -18.46 -6.41 3.58
C LEU A 21 -17.36 -7.07 2.74
N LEU A 22 -17.35 -6.86 1.43
CA LEU A 22 -16.31 -7.35 0.54
C LEU A 22 -14.92 -6.86 0.97
N LEU A 23 -14.74 -5.58 1.30
CA LEU A 23 -13.45 -5.06 1.78
C LEU A 23 -13.02 -5.67 3.12
N LEU A 24 -13.97 -5.85 4.05
CA LEU A 24 -13.72 -6.47 5.36
C LEU A 24 -13.34 -7.96 5.24
N VAL A 25 -13.77 -8.65 4.19
CA VAL A 25 -13.35 -10.04 3.94
C VAL A 25 -12.06 -10.07 3.11
N ALA A 26 -11.94 -9.17 2.14
CA ALA A 26 -10.82 -9.13 1.20
C ALA A 26 -9.48 -8.86 1.89
N ALA A 27 -9.38 -7.85 2.75
CA ALA A 27 -8.11 -7.51 3.40
C ALA A 27 -7.48 -8.68 4.19
N PRO A 28 -8.18 -9.38 5.10
CA PRO A 28 -7.63 -10.55 5.77
C PRO A 28 -7.35 -11.70 4.80
N ALA A 29 -8.25 -11.96 3.84
CA ALA A 29 -8.04 -13.02 2.85
C ALA A 29 -6.77 -12.79 2.02
N VAL A 30 -6.54 -11.54 1.60
CA VAL A 30 -5.35 -11.10 0.86
C VAL A 30 -4.08 -11.23 1.70
N ALA A 31 -4.11 -10.79 2.96
CA ALA A 31 -2.97 -10.93 3.86
C ALA A 31 -2.62 -12.41 4.09
N LEU A 32 -3.63 -13.24 4.38
CA LEU A 32 -3.46 -14.67 4.58
C LEU A 32 -2.99 -15.38 3.32
N SER A 33 -3.55 -15.05 2.14
CA SER A 33 -3.09 -15.65 0.88
C SER A 33 -1.63 -15.35 0.63
N MET A 34 -1.15 -14.18 1.05
CA MET A 34 0.24 -13.81 0.88
C MET A 34 1.16 -14.47 1.89
N ILE A 35 0.68 -14.72 3.12
CA ILE A 35 1.44 -15.50 4.11
C ILE A 35 1.63 -16.96 3.64
N TRP A 36 0.59 -17.57 3.06
CA TRP A 36 0.60 -19.01 2.76
C TRP A 36 0.95 -19.34 1.31
N LEU A 37 0.33 -18.67 0.33
CA LEU A 37 0.50 -19.01 -1.08
C LEU A 37 1.75 -18.39 -1.68
N TYR A 38 2.12 -17.16 -1.26
CA TYR A 38 3.25 -16.48 -1.89
C TYR A 38 4.59 -17.19 -1.68
N PRO A 39 4.97 -17.64 -0.46
CA PRO A 39 6.17 -18.43 -0.28
C PRO A 39 6.12 -19.76 -1.03
N ALA A 40 4.95 -20.42 -1.07
CA ALA A 40 4.78 -21.67 -1.80
C ALA A 40 5.04 -21.50 -3.31
N ILE A 41 4.46 -20.45 -3.92
CA ILE A 41 4.68 -20.11 -5.33
C ILE A 41 6.13 -19.70 -5.59
N ALA A 42 6.71 -18.89 -4.70
CA ALA A 42 8.10 -18.44 -4.81
C ALA A 42 9.09 -19.61 -4.74
N SER A 43 8.74 -20.70 -4.04
CA SER A 43 9.55 -21.91 -3.90
C SER A 43 9.37 -22.94 -5.01
N SER A 44 8.25 -22.92 -5.75
CA SER A 44 7.91 -23.94 -6.74
C SER A 44 8.36 -23.63 -8.17
N VAL A 45 8.75 -22.39 -8.44
CA VAL A 45 9.24 -21.90 -9.73
C VAL A 45 10.69 -21.42 -9.57
N VAL A 46 11.45 -21.30 -10.66
CA VAL A 46 12.75 -20.60 -10.65
C VAL A 46 12.57 -19.26 -9.95
N ARG A 47 13.31 -19.08 -8.84
CA ARG A 47 13.06 -18.08 -7.78
C ARG A 47 12.65 -16.67 -8.26
N PRO A 48 13.33 -16.00 -9.23
CA PRO A 48 12.89 -14.71 -9.75
C PRO A 48 11.46 -14.72 -10.32
N TRP A 49 11.14 -15.73 -11.13
CA TRP A 49 9.85 -15.85 -11.78
C TRP A 49 8.75 -16.22 -10.80
N GLY A 50 9.05 -17.04 -9.79
CA GLY A 50 8.11 -17.34 -8.70
C GLY A 50 7.72 -16.08 -7.90
N LEU A 51 8.71 -15.23 -7.58
CA LEU A 51 8.46 -13.96 -6.88
C LEU A 51 7.62 -13.00 -7.72
N LEU A 52 7.91 -12.85 -9.02
CA LEU A 52 7.15 -11.98 -9.91
C LEU A 52 5.73 -12.51 -10.18
N ALA A 53 5.59 -13.81 -10.42
CA ALA A 53 4.28 -14.43 -10.68
C ALA A 53 3.36 -14.32 -9.46
N GLY A 54 3.87 -14.64 -8.27
CA GLY A 54 3.10 -14.50 -7.03
C GLY A 54 2.72 -13.04 -6.75
N ALA A 55 3.61 -12.09 -7.06
CA ALA A 55 3.33 -10.67 -6.91
C ALA A 55 2.27 -10.18 -7.92
N ALA A 56 2.34 -10.62 -9.17
CA ALA A 56 1.34 -10.29 -10.19
C ALA A 56 -0.05 -10.85 -9.85
N LEU A 57 -0.12 -12.08 -9.34
CA LEU A 57 -1.36 -12.69 -8.83
C LEU A 57 -1.96 -11.94 -7.66
N TYR A 58 -1.16 -11.20 -6.89
CA TYR A 58 -1.66 -10.34 -5.84
C TYR A 58 -2.07 -8.95 -6.36
N TRP A 59 -1.22 -8.29 -7.14
CA TRP A 59 -1.48 -6.90 -7.57
C TRP A 59 -2.67 -6.78 -8.51
N VAL A 60 -2.79 -7.69 -9.48
CA VAL A 60 -3.79 -7.55 -10.54
C VAL A 60 -5.19 -7.95 -10.06
N PRO A 61 -5.47 -9.21 -9.69
CA PRO A 61 -6.83 -9.58 -9.32
C PRO A 61 -7.21 -9.09 -7.92
N ALA A 62 -6.30 -9.14 -6.93
CA ALA A 62 -6.66 -8.77 -5.57
C ALA A 62 -6.66 -7.26 -5.38
N CYS A 63 -5.56 -6.56 -5.66
CA CYS A 63 -5.54 -5.11 -5.44
C CYS A 63 -6.34 -4.35 -6.50
N ALA A 64 -6.00 -4.47 -7.78
CA ALA A 64 -6.67 -3.70 -8.83
C ALA A 64 -8.11 -4.20 -9.07
N GLY A 65 -8.31 -5.52 -9.18
CA GLY A 65 -9.62 -6.12 -9.43
C GLY A 65 -10.66 -5.81 -8.33
N LEU A 66 -10.33 -6.09 -7.06
CA LEU A 66 -11.25 -5.78 -5.94
C LEU A 66 -11.47 -4.27 -5.78
N SER A 67 -10.45 -3.46 -6.06
CA SER A 67 -10.61 -2.02 -6.08
C SER A 67 -11.60 -1.55 -7.15
N LEU A 68 -11.53 -2.06 -8.38
CA LEU A 68 -12.47 -1.69 -9.45
C LEU A 68 -13.91 -2.15 -9.16
N ILE A 69 -14.09 -3.25 -8.43
CA ILE A 69 -15.43 -3.71 -7.99
C ILE A 69 -15.96 -2.78 -6.88
N THR A 70 -15.09 -2.43 -5.94
CA THR A 70 -15.48 -1.65 -4.75
C THR A 70 -15.50 -0.16 -5.02
N LEU A 71 -14.79 0.37 -6.02
CA LEU A 71 -14.72 1.77 -6.41
C LEU A 71 -15.30 1.96 -7.81
N GLY A 72 -16.18 2.96 -7.97
CA GLY A 72 -16.56 3.40 -9.32
C GLY A 72 -15.47 4.29 -9.93
N TRP A 73 -15.50 4.47 -11.25
CA TRP A 73 -14.57 5.36 -11.95
C TRP A 73 -14.56 6.80 -11.38
N SER A 74 -15.74 7.32 -10.99
CA SER A 74 -15.85 8.63 -10.34
C SER A 74 -15.14 8.69 -8.99
N ASP A 75 -15.21 7.61 -8.21
CA ASP A 75 -14.49 7.52 -6.92
C ASP A 75 -12.97 7.49 -7.17
N LEU A 76 -12.52 6.76 -8.19
CA LEU A 76 -11.10 6.68 -8.54
C LEU A 76 -10.53 8.02 -9.01
N ARG A 77 -11.24 8.73 -9.91
CA ARG A 77 -10.87 10.09 -10.32
C ARG A 77 -10.80 11.04 -9.14
N LEU A 78 -11.73 10.92 -8.20
CA LEU A 78 -11.72 11.73 -6.99
C LEU A 78 -10.50 11.43 -6.11
N LEU A 79 -10.14 10.16 -5.93
CA LEU A 79 -8.96 9.73 -5.16
C LEU A 79 -7.64 10.25 -5.76
N TYR A 80 -7.55 10.31 -7.09
CA TYR A 80 -6.36 10.80 -7.82
C TYR A 80 -6.42 12.27 -8.22
N SER A 81 -7.48 13.00 -7.87
CA SER A 81 -7.50 14.45 -8.05
C SER A 81 -6.48 15.12 -7.12
N SER A 82 -6.10 16.36 -7.44
CA SER A 82 -5.11 17.10 -6.66
C SER A 82 -5.47 17.12 -5.16
N PRO A 83 -4.47 16.96 -4.28
CA PRO A 83 -4.66 17.18 -2.85
C PRO A 83 -5.28 18.56 -2.60
N PRO A 84 -6.24 18.68 -1.67
CA PRO A 84 -6.64 19.99 -1.19
C PRO A 84 -5.40 20.72 -0.64
N ARG A 85 -5.38 22.05 -0.76
CA ARG A 85 -4.29 22.83 -0.14
C ARG A 85 -4.24 22.53 1.37
N PRO A 86 -3.05 22.34 1.95
CA PRO A 86 -2.89 22.17 3.38
C PRO A 86 -3.58 23.32 4.12
N ARG A 87 -4.40 23.00 5.13
CA ARG A 87 -5.17 24.01 5.87
C ARG A 87 -4.53 24.37 7.21
N ASP A 88 -3.76 23.45 7.77
CA ASP A 88 -3.12 23.59 9.07
C ASP A 88 -1.71 22.96 9.08
N PRO A 89 -0.89 23.18 10.13
CA PRO A 89 0.45 22.60 10.22
C PRO A 89 0.48 21.06 10.23
N LEU A 90 -0.60 20.40 10.65
CA LEU A 90 -0.68 18.93 10.68
C LEU A 90 -0.83 18.35 9.27
N ASP A 91 -1.51 19.06 8.35
CA ASP A 91 -1.53 18.68 6.94
C ASP A 91 -0.14 18.75 6.32
N TRP A 92 0.60 19.83 6.57
CA TRP A 92 1.98 19.98 6.10
C TRP A 92 2.89 18.88 6.64
N PHE A 93 2.81 18.62 7.95
CA PHE A 93 3.55 17.54 8.58
C PHE A 93 3.20 16.19 7.95
N SER A 94 1.91 15.93 7.70
CA SER A 94 1.46 14.70 7.06
C SER A 94 1.99 14.55 5.64
N TYR A 95 2.06 15.63 4.85
CA TYR A 95 2.65 15.58 3.51
C TYR A 95 4.16 15.30 3.58
N ALA A 96 4.89 15.95 4.49
CA ALA A 96 6.31 15.70 4.68
C ALA A 96 6.59 14.24 5.07
N LEU A 97 5.78 13.69 5.98
CA LEU A 97 5.94 12.33 6.48
C LEU A 97 5.77 11.27 5.37
N VAL A 98 4.92 11.50 4.36
CA VAL A 98 4.73 10.59 3.22
C VAL A 98 6.03 10.40 2.43
N TRP A 99 6.83 11.46 2.29
CA TRP A 99 8.07 11.45 1.52
C TRP A 99 9.28 10.92 2.29
N LEU A 100 9.16 10.69 3.61
CA LEU A 100 10.26 10.15 4.40
C LEU A 100 10.68 8.75 3.91
N SER A 101 9.72 7.89 3.58
CA SER A 101 9.98 6.54 3.08
C SER A 101 10.86 6.51 1.81
N PRO A 102 10.47 7.16 0.69
CA PRO A 102 11.31 7.15 -0.51
C PRO A 102 12.66 7.84 -0.29
N LEU A 103 12.75 8.88 0.55
CA LEU A 103 14.03 9.52 0.89
C LEU A 103 14.98 8.56 1.60
N VAL A 104 14.51 7.86 2.64
CA VAL A 104 15.33 6.89 3.37
C VAL A 104 15.79 5.76 2.46
N VAL A 105 14.87 5.17 1.68
CA VAL A 105 15.21 4.06 0.79
C VAL A 105 16.14 4.51 -0.35
N PHE A 106 16.01 5.75 -0.83
CA PHE A 106 16.95 6.31 -1.80
C PHE A 106 18.40 6.26 -1.29
N PHE A 107 18.66 6.83 -0.11
CA PHE A 107 20.02 6.91 0.43
C PHE A 107 20.57 5.57 0.90
N VAL A 108 19.73 4.71 1.48
CA VAL A 108 20.16 3.45 2.09
C VAL A 108 20.28 2.32 1.06
N VAL A 109 19.41 2.29 0.05
CA VAL A 109 19.29 1.15 -0.88
C VAL A 109 19.71 1.51 -2.29
N PHE A 110 19.15 2.58 -2.87
CA PHE A 110 19.33 2.87 -4.30
C PHE A 110 20.66 3.54 -4.61
N LEU A 111 21.07 4.54 -3.83
CA LEU A 111 22.29 5.30 -4.05
C LEU A 111 23.56 4.43 -4.11
N PRO A 112 23.76 3.43 -3.22
CA PRO A 112 24.90 2.51 -3.32
C PRO A 112 24.91 1.64 -4.58
N LEU A 113 23.76 1.45 -5.23
CA LEU A 113 23.60 0.56 -6.38
C LEU A 113 23.60 1.30 -7.72
N LEU A 114 23.55 2.64 -7.71
CA LEU A 114 23.37 3.45 -8.90
C LEU A 114 24.43 3.17 -9.97
N GLY A 115 25.69 2.95 -9.57
CA GLY A 115 26.79 2.62 -10.49
C GLY A 115 26.74 1.20 -11.08
N SER A 116 25.95 0.30 -10.48
CA SER A 116 25.81 -1.10 -10.90
C SER A 116 24.50 -1.39 -11.64
N ALA A 117 23.57 -0.44 -11.64
CA ALA A 117 22.24 -0.62 -12.19
C ALA A 117 22.23 -0.44 -13.72
N GLY A 118 22.20 -1.55 -14.46
CA GLY A 118 21.97 -1.52 -15.91
C GLY A 118 20.56 -1.06 -16.28
N LEU A 119 20.37 -0.72 -17.56
CA LEU A 119 19.09 -0.24 -18.09
C LEU A 119 17.93 -1.23 -17.87
N LEU A 120 18.20 -2.53 -17.99
CA LEU A 120 17.18 -3.57 -17.81
C LEU A 120 16.65 -3.62 -16.37
N PRO A 121 17.49 -3.75 -15.31
CA PRO A 121 17.03 -3.64 -13.92
C PRO A 121 16.26 -2.36 -13.60
N LEU A 122 16.71 -1.21 -14.10
CA LEU A 122 16.03 0.08 -13.91
C LEU A 122 14.63 0.07 -14.55
N THR A 123 14.52 -0.41 -15.78
CA THR A 123 13.24 -0.46 -16.51
C THR A 123 12.26 -1.43 -15.85
N ALA A 124 12.74 -2.63 -15.47
CA ALA A 124 11.94 -3.61 -14.77
C ALA A 124 11.44 -3.07 -13.42
N ALA A 125 12.33 -2.46 -12.63
CA ALA A 125 11.98 -1.83 -11.37
C ALA A 125 10.92 -0.73 -11.53
N ALA A 126 11.05 0.13 -12.54
CA ALA A 126 10.11 1.21 -12.78
C ALA A 126 8.70 0.71 -13.11
N VAL A 127 8.59 -0.24 -14.05
CA VAL A 127 7.30 -0.83 -14.44
C VAL A 127 6.67 -1.54 -13.24
N THR A 128 7.43 -2.37 -12.55
CA THR A 128 6.95 -3.13 -11.39
C THR A 128 6.50 -2.20 -10.27
N ALA A 129 7.28 -1.15 -9.96
CA ALA A 129 6.96 -0.18 -8.92
C ALA A 129 5.67 0.60 -9.22
N VAL A 130 5.47 1.03 -10.48
CA VAL A 130 4.25 1.75 -10.89
C VAL A 130 3.02 0.88 -10.72
N VAL A 131 3.05 -0.36 -11.24
CA VAL A 131 1.91 -1.29 -11.14
C VAL A 131 1.61 -1.60 -9.68
N ASN A 132 2.65 -1.96 -8.92
CA ASN A 132 2.53 -2.35 -7.52
C ASN A 132 2.04 -1.20 -6.63
N GLY A 133 2.76 -0.07 -6.62
CA GLY A 133 2.42 1.07 -5.78
C GLY A 133 1.04 1.64 -6.09
N THR A 134 0.65 1.68 -7.38
CA THR A 134 -0.70 2.13 -7.77
C THR A 134 -1.77 1.16 -7.29
N ALA A 135 -1.64 -0.13 -7.59
CA ALA A 135 -2.66 -1.12 -7.22
C ALA A 135 -2.87 -1.18 -5.70
N GLU A 136 -1.77 -1.23 -4.94
CA GLU A 136 -1.83 -1.29 -3.48
C GLU A 136 -2.43 -0.03 -2.86
N GLU A 137 -2.08 1.17 -3.35
CA GLU A 137 -2.67 2.40 -2.80
C GLU A 137 -4.16 2.52 -3.09
N ILE A 138 -4.62 2.09 -4.27
CA ILE A 138 -6.06 2.07 -4.56
C ILE A 138 -6.78 1.11 -3.61
N PHE A 139 -6.21 -0.06 -3.35
CA PHE A 139 -6.84 -1.05 -2.48
C PHE A 139 -6.78 -0.64 -1.00
N TRP A 140 -5.58 -0.55 -0.43
CA TRP A 140 -5.40 -0.39 1.02
C TRP A 140 -5.82 0.98 1.52
N ARG A 141 -5.57 2.05 0.75
CA ARG A 141 -5.80 3.44 1.21
C ARG A 141 -7.06 3.99 0.55
N GLY A 142 -7.18 3.87 -0.76
CA GLY A 142 -8.31 4.42 -1.53
C GLY A 142 -9.66 3.78 -1.18
N SER A 143 -9.76 2.46 -1.30
CA SER A 143 -11.02 1.72 -1.15
C SER A 143 -11.58 1.83 0.27
N PHE A 144 -10.71 1.63 1.27
CA PHE A 144 -11.09 1.76 2.68
C PHE A 144 -11.45 3.20 3.06
N ARG A 145 -10.64 4.20 2.65
CA ARG A 145 -10.96 5.62 2.90
C ARG A 145 -12.31 6.02 2.34
N ARG A 146 -12.63 5.55 1.13
CA ARG A 146 -13.86 5.93 0.43
C ARG A 146 -15.09 5.27 1.04
N ARG A 147 -15.00 3.99 1.40
CA ARG A 147 -16.13 3.19 1.90
C ARG A 147 -16.34 3.32 3.41
N PHE A 148 -15.33 3.69 4.18
CA PHE A 148 -15.40 3.85 5.63
C PHE A 148 -15.04 5.27 6.08
N SER A 149 -15.45 6.28 5.30
CA SER A 149 -15.02 7.68 5.47
C SER A 149 -15.31 8.33 6.82
N ARG A 150 -16.17 7.71 7.64
CA ARG A 150 -16.57 8.15 8.98
C ARG A 150 -15.99 7.31 10.12
N SER A 151 -15.24 6.25 9.82
CA SER A 151 -14.65 5.36 10.82
C SER A 151 -13.14 5.31 10.66
N LEU A 152 -12.42 6.00 11.55
CA LEU A 152 -10.95 5.97 11.57
C LEU A 152 -10.43 4.55 11.72
N LEU A 153 -11.08 3.73 12.55
CA LEU A 153 -10.72 2.33 12.75
C LEU A 153 -10.74 1.56 11.42
N LEU A 154 -11.82 1.65 10.64
CA LEU A 154 -11.96 0.87 9.41
C LEU A 154 -11.27 1.49 8.20
N ALA A 155 -11.08 2.81 8.17
CA ALA A 155 -10.42 3.49 7.05
C ALA A 155 -8.90 3.53 7.17
N LEU A 156 -8.35 3.49 8.39
CA LEU A 156 -6.90 3.59 8.65
C LEU A 156 -6.35 2.33 9.31
N TRP A 157 -6.79 2.05 10.54
CA TRP A 157 -6.16 1.01 11.36
C TRP A 157 -6.36 -0.40 10.80
N TYR A 158 -7.57 -0.69 10.33
CA TYR A 158 -7.93 -1.98 9.75
C TYR A 158 -7.06 -2.34 8.53
N PRO A 159 -7.01 -1.52 7.46
CA PRO A 159 -6.12 -1.81 6.34
C PRO A 159 -4.64 -1.75 6.74
N LEU A 160 -4.23 -0.91 7.69
CA LEU A 160 -2.85 -0.86 8.18
C LEU A 160 -2.39 -2.19 8.79
N VAL A 161 -3.22 -2.80 9.64
CA VAL A 161 -2.91 -4.10 10.27
C VAL A 161 -2.71 -5.16 9.20
N PHE A 162 -3.64 -5.28 8.25
CA PHE A 162 -3.53 -6.33 7.22
C PHE A 162 -2.47 -6.03 6.16
N PHE A 163 -2.22 -4.77 5.83
CA PHE A 163 -1.07 -4.36 5.02
C PHE A 163 0.25 -4.75 5.70
N THR A 164 0.37 -4.52 7.01
CA THR A 164 1.56 -4.90 7.78
C THR A 164 1.72 -6.42 7.83
N LEU A 165 0.65 -7.17 8.12
CA LEU A 165 0.66 -8.63 8.14
C LEU A 165 0.93 -9.25 6.77
N TRP A 166 0.47 -8.63 5.69
CA TRP A 166 0.75 -9.07 4.32
C TRP A 166 2.26 -9.18 4.06
N HIS A 167 3.08 -8.30 4.66
CA HIS A 167 4.54 -8.31 4.50
C HIS A 167 5.22 -9.50 5.18
N VAL A 168 4.55 -10.22 6.09
CA VAL A 168 5.05 -11.50 6.61
C VAL A 168 5.30 -12.46 5.44
N GLY A 169 4.34 -12.55 4.52
CA GLY A 169 4.46 -13.40 3.33
C GLY A 169 5.62 -13.02 2.43
N VAL A 170 5.86 -11.72 2.26
CA VAL A 170 7.00 -11.20 1.49
C VAL A 170 8.33 -11.62 2.12
N ASP A 171 8.47 -11.43 3.44
CA ASP A 171 9.72 -11.80 4.11
C ASP A 171 9.95 -13.32 4.09
N LEU A 172 8.90 -14.12 4.29
CA LEU A 172 8.97 -15.57 4.16
C LEU A 172 9.44 -15.99 2.75
N ALA A 173 8.89 -15.39 1.70
CA ALA A 173 9.27 -15.72 0.32
C ALA A 173 10.69 -15.24 -0.04
N MET A 174 11.11 -14.06 0.44
CA MET A 174 12.40 -13.47 0.07
C MET A 174 13.55 -14.01 0.90
N THR A 175 13.37 -14.13 2.22
CA THR A 175 14.44 -14.39 3.18
C THR A 175 14.20 -15.62 4.07
N GLY A 176 13.03 -16.27 3.95
CA GLY A 176 12.64 -17.36 4.85
C GLY A 176 12.25 -16.89 6.25
N GLY A 177 11.90 -15.60 6.44
CA GLY A 177 11.53 -15.04 7.74
C GLY A 177 12.68 -14.35 8.49
N GLY A 178 13.86 -14.24 7.88
CA GLY A 178 15.07 -13.73 8.52
C GLY A 178 15.10 -12.20 8.73
N ARG A 179 14.15 -11.44 8.18
CA ARG A 179 14.11 -9.97 8.31
C ARG A 179 12.76 -9.44 8.80
N LEU A 180 11.97 -10.31 9.41
CA LEU A 180 10.60 -10.01 9.79
C LEU A 180 10.44 -8.73 10.63
N PRO A 181 11.25 -8.46 11.68
CA PRO A 181 11.09 -7.24 12.48
C PRO A 181 11.28 -5.95 11.67
N ILE A 182 12.27 -5.93 10.78
CA ILE A 182 12.57 -4.78 9.91
C ILE A 182 11.45 -4.62 8.87
N MET A 183 11.00 -5.73 8.27
CA MET A 183 9.94 -5.72 7.29
C MET A 183 8.62 -5.19 7.88
N LEU A 184 8.21 -5.71 9.04
CA LEU A 184 6.98 -5.30 9.71
C LEU A 184 7.03 -3.85 10.19
N SER A 185 8.14 -3.43 10.79
CA SER A 185 8.27 -2.03 11.25
C SER A 185 8.26 -1.05 10.08
N THR A 186 8.99 -1.34 9.00
CA THR A 186 9.00 -0.50 7.79
C THR A 186 7.61 -0.40 7.17
N ALA A 187 6.93 -1.53 6.98
CA ALA A 187 5.57 -1.57 6.45
C ALA A 187 4.57 -0.84 7.35
N PHE A 188 4.66 -1.03 8.67
CA PHE A 188 3.79 -0.37 9.63
C PHE A 188 3.96 1.14 9.61
N PHE A 189 5.18 1.66 9.74
CA PHE A 189 5.41 3.10 9.82
C PHE A 189 5.12 3.81 8.48
N ALA A 190 5.56 3.24 7.36
CA ALA A 190 5.21 3.76 6.04
C ALA A 190 3.68 3.72 5.83
N GLY A 191 3.05 2.59 6.14
CA GLY A 191 1.61 2.42 6.00
C GLY A 191 0.80 3.36 6.88
N LEU A 192 1.27 3.64 8.11
CA LEU A 192 0.66 4.60 9.02
C LEU A 192 0.79 6.03 8.49
N ALA A 193 1.97 6.43 8.02
CA ALA A 193 2.21 7.76 7.44
C ALA A 193 1.30 8.00 6.23
N TRP A 194 1.29 7.05 5.30
CA TRP A 194 0.51 7.07 4.06
C TRP A 194 -1.00 7.03 4.33
N GLY A 195 -1.43 6.15 5.23
CA GLY A 195 -2.82 6.03 5.65
C GLY A 195 -3.31 7.28 6.37
N TRP A 196 -2.51 7.84 7.28
CA TRP A 196 -2.84 9.08 8.00
C TRP A 196 -3.03 10.24 7.02
N SER A 197 -2.11 10.40 6.07
CA SER A 197 -2.23 11.42 5.02
C SER A 197 -3.47 11.23 4.16
N THR A 198 -3.78 10.00 3.78
CA THR A 198 -5.01 9.69 3.02
C THR A 198 -6.27 9.96 3.84
N TRP A 199 -6.26 9.66 5.15
CA TRP A 199 -7.38 9.92 6.04
C TRP A 199 -7.70 11.42 6.10
N ARG A 200 -6.67 12.23 6.34
CA ARG A 200 -6.74 13.70 6.41
C ARG A 200 -7.19 14.33 5.10
N THR A 201 -6.57 13.95 3.99
CA THR A 201 -6.71 14.64 2.70
C THR A 201 -7.81 14.05 1.80
N GLY A 202 -8.16 12.78 2.01
CA GLY A 202 -9.07 12.04 1.13
C GLY A 202 -8.52 11.79 -0.28
N ARG A 203 -7.19 11.91 -0.46
CA ARG A 203 -6.48 11.76 -1.73
C ARG A 203 -5.31 10.81 -1.58
N ILE A 204 -5.02 10.06 -2.65
CA ILE A 204 -3.94 9.08 -2.67
C ILE A 204 -2.83 9.42 -3.67
N LEU A 205 -3.00 10.41 -4.55
CA LEU A 205 -2.01 10.70 -5.61
C LEU A 205 -0.58 10.87 -5.07
N HIS A 206 -0.38 11.71 -4.05
CA HIS A 206 0.95 11.96 -3.48
C HIS A 206 1.49 10.74 -2.72
N VAL A 207 0.61 9.96 -2.10
CA VAL A 207 0.97 8.71 -1.43
C VAL A 207 1.39 7.66 -2.44
N THR A 208 0.65 7.51 -3.54
CA THR A 208 1.00 6.62 -4.66
C THR A 208 2.35 7.02 -5.24
N ALA A 209 2.61 8.30 -5.46
CA ALA A 209 3.91 8.75 -5.96
C ALA A 209 5.06 8.36 -5.01
N ALA A 210 4.90 8.61 -3.70
CA ALA A 210 5.91 8.24 -2.70
C ALA A 210 6.11 6.72 -2.59
N HIS A 211 5.02 5.95 -2.67
CA HIS A 211 5.07 4.49 -2.65
C HIS A 211 5.76 3.94 -3.90
N VAL A 212 5.40 4.43 -5.10
CA VAL A 212 6.08 4.08 -6.36
C VAL A 212 7.57 4.37 -6.29
N LEU A 213 8.00 5.53 -5.76
CA LEU A 213 9.42 5.80 -5.60
C LEU A 213 10.11 4.87 -4.60
N THR A 214 9.47 4.63 -3.44
CA THR A 214 9.99 3.69 -2.43
C THR A 214 10.23 2.31 -3.04
N ASN A 215 9.28 1.83 -3.84
CA ASN A 215 9.35 0.51 -4.44
C ASN A 215 10.29 0.50 -5.64
N PHE A 216 10.37 1.58 -6.42
CA PHE A 216 11.36 1.70 -7.48
C PHE A 216 12.78 1.54 -6.92
N PHE A 217 13.12 2.30 -5.87
CA PHE A 217 14.42 2.21 -5.21
C PHE A 217 14.70 0.82 -4.63
N THR A 218 13.69 0.17 -4.04
CA THR A 218 13.80 -1.19 -3.50
C THR A 218 13.95 -2.25 -4.60
N PHE A 219 13.16 -2.16 -5.67
CA PHE A 219 13.12 -3.14 -6.75
C PHE A 219 14.34 -3.07 -7.65
N VAL A 220 15.01 -1.92 -7.78
CA VAL A 220 16.33 -1.87 -8.43
C VAL A 220 17.30 -2.81 -7.74
N ALA A 221 17.33 -2.84 -6.40
CA ALA A 221 18.17 -3.78 -5.66
C ALA A 221 17.81 -5.24 -5.91
N LEU A 222 16.52 -5.55 -6.07
CA LEU A 222 16.06 -6.88 -6.44
C LEU A 222 16.54 -7.26 -7.85
N PHE A 223 16.25 -6.43 -8.85
CA PHE A 223 16.54 -6.75 -10.24
C PHE A 223 18.03 -6.73 -10.57
N VAL A 224 18.84 -5.89 -9.91
CA VAL A 224 20.32 -5.95 -10.04
C VAL A 224 20.84 -7.32 -9.59
N ARG A 225 20.33 -7.86 -8.48
CA ARG A 225 20.72 -9.20 -7.99
C ARG A 225 20.22 -10.34 -8.87
N LEU A 226 19.17 -10.12 -9.65
CA LEU A 226 18.63 -11.12 -10.57
C LEU A 226 19.34 -11.10 -11.93
N ALA A 227 20.02 -10.00 -12.26
CA ALA A 227 20.72 -9.81 -13.53
C ALA A 227 22.20 -10.19 -13.49
N GLY A 228 22.80 -10.30 -12.29
CA GLY A 228 24.16 -10.79 -12.06
C GLY A 228 24.16 -12.24 -11.59
#